data_AF-A0AAR2KQ27-F1
#
_entry.id   AF-A0AAR2KQ27-F1
#
_cell.length_a   1.000
_cell.length_b   1.000
_cell.length_c   1.000
_cell.angle_alpha   90.00
_cell.angle_beta   90.00
_cell.angle_gamma   90.00
#
_symmetry.space_group_name_H-M   'P 1'
#
loop_
_entity.id
_entity.type
_entity.pdbx_description
1 polymer ?
#
loop_
_entity_poly.entity_id
_entity_poly.type
_entity_poly.pdbx_seq_one_letter_code
_entity_poly.pdbx_strand_id
1 'polypeptide(L)'
;MESQFLLVVLIFSFLFSLLSGRISTLKDETGAIFIDRDPSLFAPILNFLRTKELHPRSIDVHLLMHEAEFYGITPLVRKLQLCDELDRSSCGTVLFNGYLPPPGERSLCTGTVVHLFLCIVTLFFSGQDPHRAGQGSDPGMVRIICGHHNWIAVGYAQFVVCYRVKESTGWQQVFTSPRLDWLIDRVALNAKVMGGSLGDNDKMVAVASGTEIILWAICPDGNGNEIGVFSLNVPVEALFFVGNQLIATSHTGKVGVWNAVTKHWQNQDVVPINSYDTAGSFLILGCNNGSIYYIDVQKFPLRMKDNDLLVTELYRDPSEDAITALSVYLTPKTSDSGNWIEIAYGTSSGTVRVIVQHPETVGSGPQLFQTFSVHRSPVTKIMLSEKHLISVCADNNHVRTWTVTRFRGMISTQPGSTPLTSFKILSLDDIDGHGGCAAGTEIGPYGERDEQQVFIQRVVPDTDKLYVRLSSNGKR
;
A
#
# COMPACT_ATOMS: atom_id res chain seq x y z
N MET A 1 -41.91 -17.65 -12.09
CA MET A 1 -42.12 -16.27 -11.61
C MET A 1 -40.84 -15.69 -10.97
N GLU A 2 -39.64 -16.08 -11.45
CA GLU A 2 -38.34 -15.80 -10.79
C GLU A 2 -37.26 -15.22 -11.72
N SER A 3 -37.59 -14.77 -12.94
CA SER A 3 -36.62 -14.25 -13.91
C SER A 3 -36.55 -12.72 -14.01
N GLN A 4 -37.31 -11.96 -13.22
CA GLN A 4 -37.42 -10.50 -13.34
C GLN A 4 -36.48 -9.68 -12.43
N PHE A 5 -35.71 -10.29 -11.53
CA PHE A 5 -35.02 -9.52 -10.47
C PHE A 5 -33.58 -9.07 -10.74
N LEU A 6 -32.95 -9.45 -11.86
CA LEU A 6 -31.51 -9.16 -12.05
C LEU A 6 -31.18 -7.90 -12.87
N LEU A 7 -32.14 -7.38 -13.64
CA LEU A 7 -31.91 -6.24 -14.54
C LEU A 7 -32.00 -4.86 -13.86
N VAL A 8 -32.40 -4.80 -12.58
CA VAL A 8 -32.72 -3.55 -11.86
C VAL A 8 -31.54 -2.99 -11.05
N VAL A 9 -30.41 -3.72 -10.95
CA VAL A 9 -29.32 -3.37 -10.01
C VAL A 9 -28.37 -2.27 -10.54
N LEU A 10 -28.36 -1.97 -11.84
CA LEU A 10 -27.58 -0.87 -12.41
C LEU A 10 -28.47 0.33 -12.74
N ILE A 11 -28.77 1.11 -11.71
CA ILE A 11 -29.29 2.48 -11.84
C ILE A 11 -28.32 3.20 -12.79
N PHE A 12 -28.83 3.80 -13.87
CA PHE A 12 -28.09 4.45 -14.98
C PHE A 12 -27.70 3.59 -16.20
N SER A 13 -28.01 2.29 -16.25
CA SER A 13 -27.85 1.51 -17.49
C SER A 13 -28.94 1.82 -18.54
N PHE A 14 -28.66 1.56 -19.82
CA PHE A 14 -29.65 1.67 -20.90
C PHE A 14 -30.88 0.80 -20.62
N LEU A 15 -30.66 -0.44 -20.15
CA LEU A 15 -31.72 -1.39 -19.82
C LEU A 15 -32.60 -0.90 -18.66
N PHE A 16 -32.01 -0.24 -17.66
CA PHE A 16 -32.78 0.43 -16.60
C PHE A 16 -33.67 1.56 -17.17
N SER A 17 -33.13 2.40 -18.04
CA SER A 17 -33.89 3.49 -18.67
C SER A 17 -35.03 2.98 -19.56
N LEU A 18 -34.81 1.83 -20.20
CA LEU A 18 -35.75 1.17 -21.08
C LEU A 18 -36.89 0.48 -20.31
N LEU A 19 -36.59 -0.21 -19.20
CA LEU A 19 -37.57 -0.89 -18.36
C LEU A 19 -38.32 0.05 -17.39
N SER A 20 -37.73 1.19 -17.03
CA SER A 20 -38.36 2.20 -16.17
C SER A 20 -39.37 3.09 -16.89
N GLY A 21 -39.57 2.90 -18.21
CA GLY A 21 -40.48 3.71 -19.02
C GLY A 21 -39.98 5.14 -19.29
N ARG A 22 -38.72 5.45 -18.96
CA ARG A 22 -38.09 6.76 -19.27
C ARG A 22 -37.81 6.92 -20.77
N ILE A 23 -37.68 5.80 -21.49
CA ILE A 23 -37.52 5.76 -22.95
C ILE A 23 -38.76 5.09 -23.53
N SER A 24 -39.43 5.75 -24.48
CA SER A 24 -40.57 5.18 -25.20
C SER A 24 -40.12 3.98 -26.02
N THR A 25 -40.73 2.81 -25.80
CA THR A 25 -40.40 1.57 -26.51
C THR A 25 -41.63 0.90 -27.09
N LEU A 26 -41.51 0.47 -28.35
CA LEU A 26 -42.50 -0.35 -29.02
C LEU A 26 -42.37 -1.79 -28.51
N LYS A 27 -43.50 -2.36 -28.10
CA LYS A 27 -43.61 -3.77 -27.71
C LYS A 27 -44.38 -4.52 -28.77
N ASP A 28 -43.99 -5.77 -29.01
CA ASP A 28 -44.78 -6.67 -29.84
C ASP A 28 -46.02 -7.22 -29.09
N GLU A 29 -46.80 -8.05 -29.77
CA GLU A 29 -48.02 -8.67 -29.24
C GLU A 29 -47.77 -9.59 -28.03
N THR A 30 -46.53 -10.04 -27.83
CA THR A 30 -46.10 -10.86 -26.69
C THR A 30 -45.50 -10.03 -25.55
N GLY A 31 -45.40 -8.71 -25.72
CA GLY A 31 -44.81 -7.79 -24.76
C GLY A 31 -43.28 -7.69 -24.82
N ALA A 32 -42.65 -8.28 -25.84
CA ALA A 32 -41.21 -8.20 -26.03
C ALA A 32 -40.79 -6.86 -26.62
N ILE A 33 -39.59 -6.41 -26.26
CA ILE A 33 -39.03 -5.13 -26.71
C ILE A 33 -37.92 -5.42 -27.70
N PHE A 34 -38.00 -4.81 -28.89
CA PHE A 34 -36.96 -4.93 -29.90
C PHE A 34 -35.76 -4.05 -29.54
N ILE A 35 -34.56 -4.63 -29.56
CA ILE A 35 -33.29 -3.95 -29.40
C ILE A 35 -32.46 -4.27 -30.64
N ASP A 36 -32.17 -3.25 -31.45
CA ASP A 36 -31.44 -3.37 -32.71
C ASP A 36 -29.92 -3.48 -32.48
N ARG A 37 -29.48 -4.56 -31.81
CA ARG A 37 -28.09 -4.85 -31.45
C ARG A 37 -27.75 -6.32 -31.69
N ASP A 38 -26.45 -6.63 -31.67
CA ASP A 38 -25.97 -7.99 -31.92
C ASP A 38 -26.27 -8.94 -30.74
N PRO A 39 -27.13 -9.96 -30.92
CA PRO A 39 -27.48 -10.89 -29.84
C PRO A 39 -26.29 -11.77 -29.41
N SER A 40 -25.31 -11.99 -30.28
CA SER A 40 -24.13 -12.82 -29.98
C SER A 40 -23.17 -12.14 -29.01
N LEU A 41 -23.04 -10.81 -29.08
CA LEU A 41 -22.25 -9.99 -28.17
C LEU A 41 -22.98 -9.67 -26.86
N PHE A 42 -24.32 -9.78 -26.85
CA PHE A 42 -25.11 -9.54 -25.64
C PHE A 42 -25.01 -10.68 -24.61
N ALA A 43 -24.87 -11.94 -25.04
CA ALA A 43 -24.77 -13.08 -24.11
C ALA A 43 -23.61 -12.96 -23.09
N PRO A 44 -22.38 -12.57 -23.50
CA PRO A 44 -21.29 -12.27 -22.56
C PRO A 44 -21.60 -11.12 -21.61
N ILE A 45 -22.26 -10.07 -22.09
CA ILE A 45 -22.67 -8.92 -21.28
C ILE A 45 -23.66 -9.39 -20.19
N LEU A 46 -24.63 -10.21 -20.57
CA LEU A 46 -25.60 -10.76 -19.65
C LEU A 46 -24.92 -11.65 -18.60
N ASN A 47 -23.96 -12.49 -19.00
CA ASN A 47 -23.19 -13.30 -18.06
C ASN A 47 -22.40 -12.41 -17.08
N PHE A 48 -21.75 -11.35 -17.57
CA PHE A 48 -21.08 -10.39 -16.70
C PHE A 48 -22.04 -9.71 -15.72
N LEU A 49 -23.25 -9.35 -16.17
CA LEU A 49 -24.27 -8.79 -15.28
C LEU A 49 -24.70 -9.79 -14.20
N ARG A 50 -24.73 -11.10 -14.53
CA ARG A 50 -25.10 -12.19 -13.62
C ARG A 50 -24.03 -12.55 -12.60
N THR A 51 -22.79 -12.74 -13.04
CA THR A 51 -21.72 -13.35 -12.23
C THR A 51 -20.58 -12.39 -11.90
N LYS A 52 -20.53 -11.20 -12.53
CA LYS A 52 -19.38 -10.27 -12.53
C LYS A 52 -18.11 -10.83 -13.18
N GLU A 53 -18.19 -12.02 -13.76
CA GLU A 53 -17.08 -12.66 -14.46
C GLU A 53 -17.15 -12.39 -15.96
N LEU A 54 -15.98 -12.31 -16.59
CA LEU A 54 -15.86 -12.15 -18.04
C LEU A 54 -14.93 -13.25 -18.54
N HIS A 55 -15.39 -14.02 -19.52
CA HIS A 55 -14.60 -15.05 -20.18
C HIS A 55 -14.29 -14.60 -21.62
N PRO A 56 -13.30 -13.71 -21.83
CA PRO A 56 -13.07 -13.05 -23.12
C PRO A 56 -12.42 -13.95 -24.18
N ARG A 57 -12.07 -15.21 -23.86
CA ARG A 57 -11.18 -16.05 -24.69
C ARG A 57 -11.71 -16.40 -26.09
N SER A 58 -12.95 -16.05 -26.42
CA SER A 58 -13.57 -16.36 -27.72
C SER A 58 -14.21 -15.16 -28.43
N ILE A 59 -14.01 -13.93 -27.95
CA ILE A 59 -14.75 -12.75 -28.43
C ILE A 59 -13.80 -11.56 -28.58
N ASP A 60 -13.96 -10.82 -29.67
CA ASP A 60 -13.24 -9.58 -29.92
C ASP A 60 -13.56 -8.55 -28.82
N VAL A 61 -12.54 -8.19 -28.03
CA VAL A 61 -12.64 -7.27 -26.89
C VAL A 61 -13.14 -5.89 -27.33
N HIS A 62 -12.77 -5.42 -28.52
CA HIS A 62 -13.13 -4.11 -29.02
C HIS A 62 -14.62 -4.05 -29.41
N LEU A 63 -15.14 -5.10 -30.05
CA LEU A 63 -16.56 -5.22 -30.37
C LEU A 63 -17.41 -5.31 -29.09
N LEU A 64 -16.96 -6.10 -28.11
CA LEU A 64 -17.66 -6.24 -26.84
C LEU A 64 -17.64 -4.94 -26.01
N MET A 65 -16.57 -4.14 -26.13
CA MET A 65 -16.44 -2.84 -25.47
C MET A 65 -17.46 -1.85 -26.01
N HIS A 66 -17.63 -1.78 -27.34
CA HIS A 66 -18.66 -0.93 -27.96
C HIS A 66 -20.08 -1.31 -27.51
N GLU A 67 -20.38 -2.59 -27.36
CA GLU A 67 -21.68 -3.02 -26.82
C GLU A 67 -21.83 -2.64 -25.34
N ALA A 68 -20.80 -2.85 -24.52
CA ALA A 68 -20.85 -2.47 -23.11
C ALA A 68 -21.06 -0.96 -22.92
N GLU A 69 -20.48 -0.12 -23.78
CA GLU A 69 -20.71 1.33 -23.83
C GLU A 69 -22.15 1.65 -24.23
N PHE A 70 -22.68 0.99 -25.27
CA PHE A 70 -24.06 1.16 -25.70
C PHE A 70 -25.06 0.85 -24.58
N TYR A 71 -24.85 -0.24 -23.84
CA TYR A 71 -25.73 -0.61 -22.72
C TYR A 71 -25.49 0.21 -21.44
N GLY A 72 -24.47 1.07 -21.41
CA GLY A 72 -24.14 1.90 -20.25
C GLY A 72 -23.59 1.09 -19.06
N ILE A 73 -22.89 -0.02 -19.32
CA ILE A 73 -22.37 -0.91 -18.27
C ILE A 73 -20.93 -0.51 -17.95
N THR A 74 -20.77 0.64 -17.27
CA THR A 74 -19.46 1.24 -16.96
C THR A 74 -18.44 0.27 -16.34
N PRO A 75 -18.80 -0.62 -15.39
CA PRO A 75 -17.84 -1.59 -14.84
C PRO A 75 -17.27 -2.55 -15.89
N LEU A 76 -18.09 -2.96 -16.87
CA LEU A 76 -17.66 -3.83 -17.96
C LEU A 76 -16.77 -3.08 -18.97
N VAL A 77 -17.14 -1.85 -19.31
CA VAL A 77 -16.32 -0.98 -20.18
C VAL A 77 -14.92 -0.82 -19.62
N ARG A 78 -14.79 -0.52 -18.31
CA ARG A 78 -13.48 -0.43 -17.64
C ARG A 78 -12.69 -1.74 -17.72
N LYS A 79 -13.35 -2.88 -17.50
CA LYS A 79 -12.74 -4.21 -17.58
C LYS A 79 -12.22 -4.54 -18.99
N LEU A 80 -12.96 -4.15 -20.04
CA LEU A 80 -12.58 -4.39 -21.43
C LEU A 80 -11.49 -3.43 -21.93
N GLN A 81 -11.53 -2.15 -21.54
CA GLN A 81 -10.46 -1.18 -21.79
C GLN A 81 -9.12 -1.68 -21.24
N LEU A 82 -9.15 -2.26 -20.03
CA LEU A 82 -7.99 -2.90 -19.44
C LEU A 82 -7.48 -4.08 -20.28
N CYS A 83 -8.35 -4.97 -20.75
CA CYS A 83 -7.96 -6.09 -21.63
C CYS A 83 -7.25 -5.61 -22.91
N ASP A 84 -7.78 -4.58 -23.58
CA ASP A 84 -7.17 -4.00 -24.80
C ASP A 84 -5.81 -3.33 -24.50
N GLU A 85 -5.66 -2.67 -23.34
CA GLU A 85 -4.36 -2.11 -22.91
C GLU A 85 -3.31 -3.19 -22.55
N LEU A 86 -3.74 -4.38 -22.11
CA LEU A 86 -2.88 -5.51 -21.77
C LEU A 86 -2.29 -6.17 -23.04
N ASP A 87 -3.07 -6.25 -24.12
CA ASP A 87 -2.65 -6.89 -25.39
C ASP A 87 -1.73 -6.01 -26.25
N ARG A 88 -1.68 -4.69 -26.00
CA ARG A 88 -0.88 -3.72 -26.79
C ARG A 88 0.53 -3.41 -26.26
N SER A 89 0.97 -4.03 -25.16
CA SER A 89 2.24 -3.68 -24.49
C SER A 89 3.30 -4.78 -24.59
N SER A 90 4.50 -4.44 -25.09
CA SER A 90 5.63 -5.36 -25.28
C SER A 90 6.88 -4.97 -24.46
N CYS A 91 6.77 -4.94 -23.12
CA CYS A 91 7.93 -4.69 -22.24
C CYS A 91 8.00 -5.72 -21.09
N GLY A 92 9.24 -6.12 -20.77
CA GLY A 92 9.61 -7.30 -20.00
C GLY A 92 9.23 -7.27 -18.52
N THR A 93 9.05 -8.47 -17.99
CA THR A 93 8.69 -8.79 -16.61
C THR A 93 9.84 -8.60 -15.64
N VAL A 94 9.61 -7.87 -14.55
CA VAL A 94 10.19 -8.25 -13.24
C VAL A 94 9.01 -8.78 -12.41
N LEU A 95 9.00 -10.10 -12.25
CA LEU A 95 8.04 -10.83 -11.44
C LEU A 95 8.38 -10.64 -9.95
N PHE A 96 7.37 -10.29 -9.16
CA PHE A 96 7.26 -10.81 -7.79
C PHE A 96 5.79 -11.10 -7.51
N ASN A 97 5.32 -12.25 -7.99
CA ASN A 97 4.31 -13.01 -7.27
C ASN A 97 4.96 -14.36 -6.96
N GLY A 98 5.51 -14.49 -5.76
CA GLY A 98 6.15 -15.71 -5.29
C GLY A 98 5.23 -16.39 -4.31
N TYR A 99 4.69 -17.55 -4.67
CA TYR A 99 4.26 -18.52 -3.67
C TYR A 99 5.55 -19.04 -3.03
N LEU A 100 6.01 -18.37 -1.97
CA LEU A 100 7.08 -18.92 -1.14
C LEU A 100 6.43 -20.07 -0.38
N PRO A 101 6.73 -21.34 -0.69
CA PRO A 101 6.11 -22.43 0.04
C PRO A 101 6.53 -22.30 1.51
N PRO A 102 5.61 -22.56 2.45
CA PRO A 102 5.96 -22.60 3.86
C PRO A 102 7.13 -23.60 4.05
N PRO A 103 8.12 -23.30 4.92
CA PRO A 103 9.18 -24.26 5.23
C PRO A 103 8.53 -25.58 5.69
N GLY A 104 8.75 -26.67 4.95
CA GLY A 104 7.96 -27.90 5.08
C GLY A 104 8.00 -28.51 6.49
N GLU A 105 6.87 -29.07 6.92
CA GLU A 105 6.81 -30.03 8.02
C GLU A 105 7.71 -31.23 7.67
N ARG A 106 8.92 -31.23 8.24
CA ARG A 106 9.92 -32.33 8.24
C ARG A 106 10.30 -32.89 6.85
N SER A 107 11.38 -32.36 6.29
CA SER A 107 12.43 -33.21 5.72
C SER A 107 13.78 -32.50 5.76
N LEU A 108 14.75 -33.12 6.43
CA LEU A 108 16.16 -32.72 6.40
C LEU A 108 16.68 -32.76 4.96
N CYS A 109 17.10 -31.62 4.39
CA CYS A 109 17.98 -31.61 3.22
C CYS A 109 18.94 -30.42 3.30
N THR A 110 20.17 -30.70 3.74
CA THR A 110 21.37 -29.87 3.55
C THR A 110 21.73 -29.79 2.06
N GLY A 111 21.82 -28.59 1.45
CA GLY A 111 22.48 -28.43 0.14
C GLY A 111 21.99 -27.31 -0.81
N THR A 112 22.83 -26.28 -0.95
CA THR A 112 23.15 -25.40 -2.11
C THR A 112 22.11 -25.03 -3.21
N VAL A 113 21.74 -23.74 -3.22
CA VAL A 113 21.53 -22.71 -4.29
C VAL A 113 20.88 -23.02 -5.65
N VAL A 114 20.79 -24.24 -6.16
CA VAL A 114 20.21 -24.46 -7.52
C VAL A 114 18.71 -24.82 -7.49
N HIS A 115 18.16 -25.16 -6.34
CA HIS A 115 16.77 -25.65 -6.27
C HIS A 115 15.69 -24.58 -6.11
N LEU A 116 16.01 -23.32 -5.79
CA LEU A 116 14.96 -22.28 -5.81
C LEU A 116 14.52 -22.00 -7.24
N PHE A 117 15.41 -22.08 -8.23
CA PHE A 117 15.04 -21.92 -9.65
C PHE A 117 14.49 -23.21 -10.29
N LEU A 118 14.82 -24.40 -9.77
CA LEU A 118 14.39 -25.69 -10.35
C LEU A 118 13.18 -26.36 -9.65
N CYS A 119 12.92 -26.12 -8.36
CA CYS A 119 11.61 -26.46 -7.76
C CYS A 119 10.48 -25.66 -8.43
N ILE A 120 10.77 -24.45 -8.90
CA ILE A 120 9.85 -23.59 -9.68
C ILE A 120 9.46 -24.26 -11.01
N VAL A 121 10.34 -25.05 -11.62
CA VAL A 121 10.06 -25.71 -12.92
C VAL A 121 9.39 -27.08 -12.77
N THR A 122 9.63 -27.79 -11.68
CA THR A 122 9.21 -29.21 -11.56
C THR A 122 7.74 -29.38 -11.12
N LEU A 123 7.12 -28.38 -10.48
CA LEU A 123 5.71 -28.46 -10.06
C LEU A 123 4.71 -28.06 -11.17
N PHE A 124 5.18 -27.52 -12.30
CA PHE A 124 4.34 -27.20 -13.47
C PHE A 124 3.73 -28.43 -14.17
N PHE A 125 4.06 -29.66 -13.74
CA PHE A 125 3.53 -30.90 -14.33
C PHE A 125 2.67 -31.78 -13.41
N SER A 126 2.22 -31.28 -12.27
CA SER A 126 1.20 -31.98 -11.46
C SER A 126 -0.10 -31.21 -11.48
N GLY A 127 -0.88 -31.36 -12.55
CA GLY A 127 -2.26 -30.89 -12.60
C GLY A 127 -3.11 -31.58 -11.53
N GLN A 128 -3.69 -30.81 -10.63
CA GLN A 128 -4.88 -31.20 -9.87
C GLN A 128 -5.86 -30.02 -9.81
N ASP A 129 -7.12 -30.35 -10.12
CA ASP A 129 -8.25 -29.45 -10.34
C ASP A 129 -8.56 -28.51 -9.16
N PRO A 130 -9.00 -27.25 -9.42
CA PRO A 130 -9.25 -26.24 -8.39
C PRO A 130 -10.60 -26.38 -7.66
N HIS A 131 -11.38 -27.43 -7.91
CA HIS A 131 -12.70 -27.60 -7.29
C HIS A 131 -12.65 -28.51 -6.05
N ARG A 132 -12.18 -27.96 -4.92
CA ARG A 132 -12.62 -28.32 -3.54
C ARG A 132 -11.69 -27.69 -2.49
N ALA A 133 -11.97 -26.45 -2.09
CA ALA A 133 -11.57 -25.94 -0.78
C ALA A 133 -12.66 -24.98 -0.30
N GLY A 134 -13.28 -25.30 0.85
CA GLY A 134 -14.20 -24.39 1.53
C GLY A 134 -13.48 -23.16 2.08
N GLN A 135 -14.26 -22.17 2.52
CA GLN A 135 -13.82 -20.90 3.12
C GLN A 135 -12.96 -21.07 4.39
N GLY A 136 -11.72 -21.53 4.24
CA GLY A 136 -10.66 -21.47 5.23
C GLY A 136 -9.41 -20.93 4.55
N SER A 137 -8.80 -19.86 5.10
CA SER A 137 -7.59 -19.28 4.51
C SER A 137 -6.46 -20.32 4.52
N ASP A 138 -5.88 -20.59 3.36
CA ASP A 138 -4.71 -21.46 3.23
C ASP A 138 -3.57 -20.95 4.12
N PRO A 139 -3.13 -21.72 5.14
CA PRO A 139 -2.05 -21.28 6.03
C PRO A 139 -0.70 -21.11 5.31
N GLY A 140 -0.54 -21.66 4.11
CA GLY A 140 0.62 -21.47 3.24
C GLY A 140 0.59 -20.20 2.40
N MET A 141 -0.51 -19.43 2.44
CA MET A 141 -0.64 -18.19 1.69
C MET A 141 0.23 -17.09 2.30
N VAL A 142 1.12 -16.53 1.48
CA VAL A 142 1.86 -15.30 1.82
C VAL A 142 0.88 -14.12 1.80
N ARG A 143 0.81 -13.39 2.92
CA ARG A 143 -0.07 -12.21 3.06
C ARG A 143 0.71 -10.90 3.00
N ILE A 144 1.92 -10.89 3.55
CA ILE A 144 2.73 -9.67 3.71
C ILE A 144 4.19 -9.99 3.45
N ILE A 145 4.87 -9.13 2.69
CA ILE A 145 6.33 -9.17 2.54
C ILE A 145 6.87 -7.80 2.96
N CYS A 146 7.82 -7.80 3.90
CA CYS A 146 8.53 -6.61 4.34
C CYS A 146 10.02 -6.77 4.02
N GLY A 147 10.60 -5.83 3.29
CA GLY A 147 12.05 -5.79 3.01
C GLY A 147 12.75 -4.77 3.89
N HIS A 148 13.97 -5.08 4.34
CA HIS A 148 14.84 -4.12 5.02
C HIS A 148 16.32 -4.48 4.80
N HIS A 149 17.04 -3.62 4.06
CA HIS A 149 18.42 -3.88 3.60
C HIS A 149 18.53 -5.24 2.89
N ASN A 150 19.42 -6.12 3.34
CA ASN A 150 19.62 -7.45 2.78
C ASN A 150 18.72 -8.52 3.42
N TRP A 151 17.59 -8.12 4.03
CA TRP A 151 16.64 -9.02 4.67
C TRP A 151 15.23 -8.85 4.12
N ILE A 152 14.47 -9.94 4.14
CA ILE A 152 13.02 -9.94 3.93
C ILE A 152 12.34 -10.72 5.05
N ALA A 153 11.16 -10.29 5.46
CA ALA A 153 10.25 -11.01 6.31
C ALA A 153 8.98 -11.32 5.50
N VAL A 154 8.55 -12.58 5.56
CA VAL A 154 7.42 -13.12 4.81
C VAL A 154 6.39 -13.56 5.83
N GLY A 155 5.34 -12.76 5.98
CA GLY A 155 4.19 -13.05 6.82
C GLY A 155 3.21 -13.94 6.06
N TYR A 156 3.08 -15.18 6.52
CA TYR A 156 2.01 -16.08 6.14
C TYR A 156 0.78 -15.80 6.99
N ALA A 157 -0.30 -16.56 6.77
CA ALA A 157 -1.52 -16.41 7.55
C ALA A 157 -1.28 -16.41 9.08
N GLN A 158 -0.44 -17.31 9.60
CA GLN A 158 -0.30 -17.53 11.05
C GLN A 158 1.15 -17.58 11.55
N PHE A 159 2.14 -17.31 10.70
CA PHE A 159 3.55 -17.30 11.12
C PHE A 159 4.37 -16.41 10.18
N VAL A 160 5.54 -15.98 10.62
CA VAL A 160 6.47 -15.18 9.81
C VAL A 160 7.79 -15.92 9.62
N VAL A 161 8.35 -15.81 8.42
CA VAL A 161 9.67 -16.35 8.08
C VAL A 161 10.58 -15.22 7.63
N CYS A 162 11.77 -15.11 8.23
CA CYS A 162 12.76 -14.14 7.80
C CYS A 162 13.84 -14.81 6.95
N TYR A 163 14.26 -14.12 5.90
CA TYR A 163 15.36 -14.50 5.04
C TYR A 163 16.39 -13.38 4.99
N ARG A 164 17.65 -13.75 4.82
CA ARG A 164 18.78 -12.83 4.61
C ARG A 164 19.53 -13.23 3.35
N VAL A 165 19.83 -12.27 2.47
CA VAL A 165 20.73 -12.50 1.35
C VAL A 165 22.19 -12.39 1.81
N LYS A 166 22.98 -13.41 1.45
CA LYS A 166 24.44 -13.45 1.59
C LYS A 166 25.06 -13.50 0.19
N GLU A 167 26.14 -12.74 -0.02
CA GLU A 167 26.77 -12.58 -1.34
C GLU A 167 27.13 -13.91 -2.02
N SER A 168 27.65 -14.88 -1.26
CA SER A 168 28.13 -16.16 -1.80
C SER A 168 27.05 -17.22 -2.00
N THR A 169 25.91 -17.11 -1.32
CA THR A 169 24.91 -18.20 -1.24
C THR A 169 23.49 -17.77 -1.54
N GLY A 170 23.26 -16.48 -1.86
CA GLY A 170 21.93 -15.94 -2.07
C GLY A 170 21.09 -15.89 -0.79
N TRP A 171 19.77 -15.96 -0.96
CA TRP A 171 18.79 -15.90 0.13
C TRP A 171 18.86 -17.16 1.01
N GLN A 172 18.97 -16.95 2.32
CA GLN A 172 18.94 -18.00 3.33
C GLN A 172 17.83 -17.73 4.33
N GLN A 173 17.06 -18.76 4.67
CA GLN A 173 16.15 -18.70 5.81
C GLN A 173 16.96 -18.56 7.10
N VAL A 174 16.55 -17.63 7.95
CA VAL A 174 17.26 -17.28 9.19
C VAL A 174 16.36 -17.27 10.42
N PHE A 175 15.04 -17.22 10.25
CA PHE A 175 14.11 -17.32 11.38
C PHE A 175 12.75 -17.80 10.90
N THR A 176 12.04 -18.54 11.75
CA THR A 176 10.64 -18.89 11.59
C THR A 176 9.97 -18.76 12.94
N SER A 177 8.90 -17.97 13.03
CA SER A 177 8.14 -17.86 14.27
C SER A 177 7.37 -19.16 14.56
N PRO A 178 6.98 -19.40 15.82
CA PRO A 178 5.89 -20.32 16.10
C PRO A 178 4.64 -19.98 15.28
N ARG A 179 3.80 -20.97 15.06
CA ARG A 179 2.46 -20.76 14.50
C ARG A 179 1.58 -20.11 15.57
N LEU A 180 0.90 -19.04 15.19
CA LEU A 180 0.00 -18.26 16.03
C LEU A 180 -1.44 -18.74 15.85
N ASP A 181 -2.25 -18.54 16.87
CA ASP A 181 -3.68 -18.89 16.84
C ASP A 181 -4.52 -17.88 16.03
N TRP A 182 -3.92 -16.74 15.69
CA TRP A 182 -4.56 -15.64 14.98
C TRP A 182 -3.86 -15.30 13.65
N LEU A 183 -4.60 -14.57 12.81
CA LEU A 183 -4.11 -14.15 11.51
C LEU A 183 -3.15 -12.96 11.64
N ILE A 184 -2.00 -13.03 10.98
CA ILE A 184 -1.04 -11.92 10.93
C ILE A 184 -1.53 -10.88 9.92
N ASP A 185 -1.71 -9.65 10.40
CA ASP A 185 -2.20 -8.52 9.59
C ASP A 185 -1.14 -7.42 9.41
N ARG A 186 -0.06 -7.42 10.22
CA ARG A 186 1.08 -6.51 10.09
C ARG A 186 2.39 -7.23 10.36
N VAL A 187 3.44 -6.84 9.63
CA VAL A 187 4.82 -7.30 9.84
C VAL A 187 5.76 -6.10 9.80
N ALA A 188 6.67 -6.01 10.77
CA ALA A 188 7.75 -5.03 10.80
C ALA A 188 9.10 -5.74 10.94
N LEU A 189 10.09 -5.29 10.19
CA LEU A 189 11.44 -5.86 10.19
C LEU A 189 12.47 -4.76 10.42
N ASN A 190 13.35 -4.95 11.40
CA ASN A 190 14.55 -4.14 11.58
C ASN A 190 15.79 -5.02 11.45
N ALA A 191 16.55 -4.75 10.39
CA ALA A 191 17.80 -5.42 10.08
C ALA A 191 19.06 -4.55 10.25
N LYS A 192 18.96 -3.36 10.86
CA LYS A 192 20.08 -2.41 10.92
C LYS A 192 21.10 -2.84 11.99
N VAL A 193 22.39 -2.70 11.70
CA VAL A 193 23.50 -2.70 12.68
C VAL A 193 24.10 -1.30 12.62
N MET A 194 23.63 -0.38 13.45
CA MET A 194 24.34 0.86 13.71
C MET A 194 25.01 0.65 15.05
N GLY A 195 26.34 0.53 15.08
CA GLY A 195 27.11 0.22 16.28
C GLY A 195 26.60 0.98 17.51
N GLY A 196 26.00 0.23 18.46
CA GLY A 196 25.32 0.84 19.61
C GLY A 196 24.64 -0.17 20.53
N SER A 197 25.11 -0.19 21.78
CA SER A 197 24.43 -0.54 23.06
C SER A 197 23.74 -1.89 23.29
N LEU A 198 23.27 -2.62 22.27
CA LEU A 198 22.44 -3.83 22.43
C LEU A 198 23.14 -5.17 22.12
N GLY A 199 24.38 -5.14 21.66
CA GLY A 199 25.16 -6.35 21.34
C GLY A 199 24.68 -7.05 20.07
N ASP A 200 24.86 -8.37 19.95
CA ASP A 200 24.53 -9.17 18.75
C ASP A 200 23.02 -9.32 18.44
N ASN A 201 22.11 -8.80 19.28
CA ASN A 201 20.65 -8.95 19.17
C ASN A 201 19.95 -7.80 18.43
N ASP A 202 20.59 -7.26 17.39
CA ASP A 202 20.13 -6.06 16.67
C ASP A 202 19.13 -6.35 15.54
N LYS A 203 18.73 -7.61 15.36
CA LYS A 203 17.79 -8.01 14.31
C LYS A 203 16.47 -8.33 14.96
N MET A 204 15.43 -7.63 14.56
CA MET A 204 14.12 -7.76 15.17
C MET A 204 13.05 -7.91 14.12
N VAL A 205 12.07 -8.76 14.41
CA VAL A 205 10.84 -8.90 13.64
C VAL A 205 9.66 -8.78 14.60
N ALA A 206 8.66 -8.01 14.21
CA ALA A 206 7.41 -7.89 14.92
C ALA A 206 6.24 -8.24 14.01
N VAL A 207 5.21 -8.83 14.59
CA VAL A 207 3.93 -9.07 13.92
C VAL A 207 2.79 -8.57 14.79
N ALA A 208 1.67 -8.21 14.17
CA ALA A 208 0.46 -7.82 14.89
C ALA A 208 -0.81 -8.39 14.27
N SER A 209 -1.83 -8.54 15.12
CA SER A 209 -3.18 -8.97 14.78
C SER A 209 -4.17 -8.32 15.74
N GLY A 210 -5.21 -7.69 15.20
CA GLY A 210 -6.13 -6.89 16.01
C GLY A 210 -5.36 -5.90 16.89
N THR A 211 -5.37 -6.09 18.20
CA THR A 211 -4.69 -5.22 19.17
C THR A 211 -3.33 -5.76 19.65
N GLU A 212 -3.04 -7.03 19.39
CA GLU A 212 -1.89 -7.75 19.93
C GLU A 212 -0.67 -7.60 19.02
N ILE A 213 0.50 -7.51 19.65
CA ILE A 213 1.80 -7.35 18.99
C ILE A 213 2.76 -8.32 19.63
N ILE A 214 3.51 -9.07 18.82
CA ILE A 214 4.61 -9.90 19.32
C ILE A 214 5.91 -9.44 18.65
N LEU A 215 6.97 -9.31 19.45
CA LEU A 215 8.29 -8.89 19.01
C LEU A 215 9.32 -9.97 19.33
N TRP A 216 10.10 -10.37 18.33
CA TRP A 216 11.23 -11.30 18.48
C TRP A 216 12.56 -10.64 18.12
N ALA A 217 13.60 -10.99 18.88
CA ALA A 217 14.99 -10.82 18.47
C ALA A 217 15.42 -12.07 17.68
N ILE A 218 16.07 -11.87 16.53
CA ILE A 218 16.60 -12.94 15.69
C ILE A 218 18.07 -13.15 16.06
N CYS A 219 18.39 -14.32 16.58
CA CYS A 219 19.73 -14.68 17.00
C CYS A 219 20.59 -15.15 15.79
N PRO A 220 21.92 -15.00 15.86
CA PRO A 220 22.81 -15.41 14.77
C PRO A 220 22.80 -16.90 14.43
N ASP A 221 22.38 -17.75 15.38
CA ASP A 221 22.26 -19.20 15.23
C ASP A 221 21.00 -19.63 14.44
N GLY A 222 20.15 -18.67 14.08
CA GLY A 222 18.91 -18.91 13.35
C GLY A 222 17.69 -19.19 14.24
N ASN A 223 17.87 -19.17 15.56
CA ASN A 223 16.76 -19.17 16.51
C ASN A 223 16.27 -17.73 16.75
N GLY A 224 15.06 -17.56 17.27
CA GLY A 224 14.58 -16.27 17.73
C GLY A 224 14.13 -16.33 19.17
N ASN A 225 14.43 -15.27 19.92
CA ASN A 225 13.99 -15.08 21.29
C ASN A 225 12.82 -14.10 21.31
N GLU A 226 11.72 -14.48 21.94
CA GLU A 226 10.62 -13.55 22.19
C GLU A 226 11.09 -12.45 23.14
N ILE A 227 10.94 -11.21 22.71
CA ILE A 227 11.20 -10.03 23.54
C ILE A 227 9.98 -9.74 24.41
N GLY A 228 8.78 -9.89 23.84
CA GLY A 228 7.53 -9.82 24.57
C GLY A 228 6.30 -9.73 23.68
N VAL A 229 5.16 -9.87 24.34
CA VAL A 229 3.82 -9.64 23.80
C VAL A 229 3.29 -8.32 24.36
N PHE A 230 2.78 -7.47 23.50
CA PHE A 230 2.28 -6.14 23.83
C PHE A 230 0.87 -5.93 23.27
N SER A 231 0.19 -4.92 23.78
CA SER A 231 -1.13 -4.52 23.29
C SER A 231 -1.19 -3.01 23.12
N LEU A 232 -1.68 -2.57 21.95
CA LEU A 232 -2.02 -1.16 21.72
C LEU A 232 -3.39 -0.80 22.35
N ASN A 233 -4.15 -1.80 22.81
CA ASN A 233 -5.52 -1.72 23.34
C ASN A 233 -6.57 -1.22 22.34
N VAL A 234 -6.17 -1.00 21.09
CA VAL A 234 -7.00 -0.67 19.92
C VAL A 234 -6.39 -1.37 18.70
N PRO A 235 -7.13 -1.54 17.59
CA PRO A 235 -6.60 -2.18 16.40
C PRO A 235 -5.32 -1.53 15.89
N VAL A 236 -4.30 -2.34 15.60
CA VAL A 236 -2.99 -1.92 15.09
C VAL A 236 -3.08 -1.76 13.57
N GLU A 237 -2.91 -0.52 13.12
CA GLU A 237 -3.06 -0.17 11.70
C GLU A 237 -1.73 0.08 11.01
N ALA A 238 -0.72 0.50 11.76
CA ALA A 238 0.65 0.50 11.28
C ALA A 238 1.57 -0.10 12.34
N LEU A 239 2.56 -0.85 11.87
CA LEU A 239 3.62 -1.45 12.68
C LEU A 239 4.93 -1.28 11.92
N PHE A 240 5.89 -0.56 12.49
CA PHE A 240 7.16 -0.27 11.83
C PHE A 240 8.23 0.12 12.84
N PHE A 241 9.49 0.18 12.41
CA PHE A 241 10.60 0.62 13.24
C PHE A 241 11.04 2.04 12.90
N VAL A 242 11.38 2.83 13.92
CA VAL A 242 12.11 4.11 13.79
C VAL A 242 13.42 3.98 14.55
N GLY A 243 14.52 3.86 13.81
CA GLY A 243 15.78 3.40 14.39
C GLY A 243 15.60 2.00 14.98
N ASN A 244 15.83 1.85 16.29
CA ASN A 244 15.63 0.58 17.00
C ASN A 244 14.30 0.50 17.76
N GLN A 245 13.50 1.57 17.75
CA GLN A 245 12.22 1.59 18.46
C GLN A 245 11.12 0.97 17.59
N LEU A 246 10.31 0.08 18.16
CA LEU A 246 9.11 -0.43 17.48
C LEU A 246 7.96 0.53 17.74
N ILE A 247 7.27 0.93 16.67
CA ILE A 247 6.13 1.84 16.69
C ILE A 247 4.90 1.08 16.22
N ALA A 248 3.80 1.25 16.94
CA ALA A 248 2.46 0.87 16.50
C ALA A 248 1.53 2.08 16.52
N THR A 249 0.66 2.23 15.52
CA THR A 249 -0.31 3.33 15.48
C THR A 249 -1.71 2.84 15.12
N SER A 250 -2.71 3.64 15.48
CA SER A 250 -4.11 3.40 15.17
C SER A 250 -4.83 4.72 14.84
N HIS A 251 -5.75 4.68 13.87
CA HIS A 251 -6.60 5.83 13.52
C HIS A 251 -7.40 6.34 14.70
N THR A 252 -7.62 5.55 15.75
CA THR A 252 -8.38 5.96 16.93
C THR A 252 -7.63 7.01 17.77
N GLY A 253 -6.39 7.33 17.41
CA GLY A 253 -5.56 8.28 18.14
C GLY A 253 -4.72 7.61 19.22
N LYS A 254 -4.13 6.45 18.92
CA LYS A 254 -3.15 5.81 19.80
C LYS A 254 -1.82 5.57 19.09
N VAL A 255 -0.74 5.79 19.84
CA VAL A 255 0.63 5.42 19.47
C VAL A 255 1.21 4.54 20.56
N GLY A 256 1.73 3.38 20.18
CA GLY A 256 2.49 2.49 21.03
C GLY A 256 3.97 2.56 20.65
N VAL A 257 4.85 2.67 21.64
CA VAL A 257 6.30 2.71 21.44
C VAL A 257 6.95 1.66 22.34
N TRP A 258 7.62 0.69 21.73
CA TRP A 258 8.59 -0.13 22.42
C TRP A 258 9.95 0.55 22.36
N ASN A 259 10.54 0.80 23.52
CA ASN A 259 11.87 1.34 23.61
C ASN A 259 12.90 0.21 23.76
N ALA A 260 13.82 0.10 22.80
CA ALA A 260 14.85 -0.92 22.75
C ALA A 260 15.92 -0.78 23.84
N VAL A 261 16.16 0.43 24.35
CA VAL A 261 17.13 0.70 25.41
C VAL A 261 16.55 0.36 26.78
N THR A 262 15.35 0.87 27.08
CA THR A 262 14.70 0.64 28.39
C THR A 262 13.90 -0.67 28.45
N LYS A 263 13.71 -1.34 27.31
CA LYS A 263 12.91 -2.56 27.15
C LYS A 263 11.47 -2.39 27.63
N HIS A 264 10.91 -1.20 27.47
CA HIS A 264 9.58 -0.85 27.96
C HIS A 264 8.61 -0.53 26.81
N TRP A 265 7.37 -1.00 26.92
CA TRP A 265 6.27 -0.67 26.03
C TRP A 265 5.39 0.43 26.64
N GLN A 266 5.12 1.49 25.88
CA GLN A 266 4.28 2.59 26.32
C GLN A 266 3.22 2.93 25.27
N ASN A 267 1.97 3.02 25.72
CA ASN A 267 0.85 3.55 24.93
C ASN A 267 0.64 5.03 25.27
N GLN A 268 0.37 5.83 24.24
CA GLN A 268 0.08 7.25 24.34
C GLN A 268 -1.16 7.57 23.52
N ASP A 269 -2.10 8.29 24.15
CA ASP A 269 -3.22 8.89 23.45
C ASP A 269 -2.77 10.16 22.71
N VAL A 270 -3.20 10.28 21.46
CA VAL A 270 -2.96 11.40 20.55
C VAL A 270 -4.25 11.73 19.79
N VAL A 271 -4.22 12.80 18.99
CA VAL A 271 -5.32 13.10 18.07
C VAL A 271 -5.42 11.97 17.02
N PRO A 272 -6.64 11.55 16.61
CA PRO A 272 -6.84 10.54 15.57
C PRO A 272 -5.92 10.72 14.36
N ILE A 273 -5.21 9.64 14.00
CA ILE A 273 -4.11 9.64 13.03
C ILE A 273 -4.66 9.17 11.69
N ASN A 274 -4.46 9.95 10.64
CA ASN A 274 -4.87 9.58 9.28
C ASN A 274 -3.67 9.25 8.38
N SER A 275 -2.49 9.78 8.70
CA SER A 275 -1.25 9.51 7.97
C SER A 275 -0.04 9.68 8.87
N TYR A 276 1.08 9.09 8.47
CA TYR A 276 2.34 9.21 9.20
C TYR A 276 3.52 9.12 8.24
N ASP A 277 4.67 9.62 8.68
CA ASP A 277 5.96 9.40 8.04
C ASP A 277 7.09 9.56 9.07
N THR A 278 8.31 9.24 8.69
CA THR A 278 9.47 9.20 9.59
C THR A 278 10.63 10.02 9.02
N ALA A 279 11.35 10.69 9.92
CA ALA A 279 12.46 11.57 9.57
C ALA A 279 13.55 11.47 10.64
N GLY A 280 14.54 10.61 10.41
CA GLY A 280 15.55 10.31 11.44
C GLY A 280 14.92 9.63 12.65
N SER A 281 14.94 10.29 13.82
CA SER A 281 14.26 9.84 15.04
C SER A 281 12.85 10.41 15.23
N PHE A 282 12.40 11.27 14.32
CA PHE A 282 11.09 11.88 14.42
C PHE A 282 10.04 11.00 13.75
N LEU A 283 8.98 10.71 14.50
CA LEU A 283 7.71 10.23 13.98
C LEU A 283 6.82 11.45 13.72
N ILE A 284 6.37 11.64 12.49
CA ILE A 284 5.48 12.73 12.12
C ILE A 284 4.09 12.15 11.83
N LEU A 285 3.05 12.76 12.41
CA LEU A 285 1.68 12.29 12.38
C LEU A 285 0.78 13.36 11.76
N GLY A 286 0.07 13.01 10.69
CA GLY A 286 -1.01 13.80 10.13
C GLY A 286 -2.34 13.38 10.73
N CYS A 287 -3.04 14.34 11.35
CA CYS A 287 -4.24 14.07 12.14
C CYS A 287 -5.54 14.50 11.45
N ASN A 288 -6.65 13.98 11.96
CA ASN A 288 -7.99 14.24 11.42
C ASN A 288 -8.48 15.69 11.59
N ASN A 289 -7.87 16.46 12.49
CA ASN A 289 -8.20 17.86 12.78
C ASN A 289 -7.35 18.86 11.97
N GLY A 290 -6.60 18.38 10.98
CA GLY A 290 -5.70 19.21 10.18
C GLY A 290 -4.35 19.52 10.83
N SER A 291 -4.09 19.06 12.05
CA SER A 291 -2.78 19.22 12.69
C SER A 291 -1.78 18.18 12.19
N ILE A 292 -0.51 18.60 12.13
CA ILE A 292 0.65 17.74 11.95
C ILE A 292 1.42 17.78 13.27
N TYR A 293 1.57 16.64 13.93
CA TYR A 293 2.35 16.48 15.16
C TYR A 293 3.66 15.78 14.88
N TYR A 294 4.65 15.97 15.76
CA TYR A 294 5.84 15.14 15.78
C TYR A 294 6.17 14.62 17.17
N ILE A 295 6.84 13.47 17.20
CA ILE A 295 7.35 12.79 18.40
C ILE A 295 8.80 12.41 18.12
N ASP A 296 9.73 12.82 18.98
CA ASP A 296 11.12 12.36 18.93
C ASP A 296 11.25 11.04 19.70
N VAL A 297 11.23 9.91 18.99
CA VAL A 297 11.17 8.58 19.64
C VAL A 297 12.47 8.17 20.33
N GLN A 298 13.57 8.91 20.11
CA GLN A 298 14.84 8.67 20.79
C GLN A 298 14.94 9.36 22.16
N LYS A 299 14.23 10.47 22.37
CA LYS A 299 14.25 11.24 23.63
C LYS A 299 13.38 10.61 24.74
N PHE A 300 13.28 9.30 24.71
CA PHE A 300 12.35 8.54 25.53
C PHE A 300 12.98 8.17 26.89
N PRO A 301 12.26 8.31 28.01
CA PRO A 301 11.08 9.15 28.23
C PRO A 301 11.56 10.52 28.78
N LEU A 302 10.87 11.64 28.58
CA LEU A 302 10.05 12.22 29.65
C LEU A 302 9.65 13.66 29.29
N ARG A 303 8.36 13.98 29.40
CA ARG A 303 8.01 15.15 30.23
C ARG A 303 8.34 14.76 31.67
N MET A 304 9.21 15.53 32.35
CA MET A 304 9.76 15.17 33.67
C MET A 304 8.71 14.84 34.76
N LYS A 305 7.43 15.21 34.54
CA LYS A 305 6.35 15.04 35.51
C LYS A 305 5.59 13.72 35.37
N ASP A 306 5.39 13.23 34.15
CA ASP A 306 4.32 12.26 33.89
C ASP A 306 4.78 11.02 33.11
N ASN A 307 6.06 10.90 32.71
CA ASN A 307 6.61 9.83 31.86
C ASN A 307 5.98 9.69 30.45
N ASP A 308 5.04 10.57 30.09
CA ASP A 308 4.43 10.61 28.77
C ASP A 308 5.39 11.00 27.64
N LEU A 309 5.03 10.58 26.41
CA LEU A 309 5.64 11.08 25.20
C LEU A 309 5.41 12.59 25.07
N LEU A 310 6.45 13.31 24.63
CA LEU A 310 6.31 14.71 24.25
C LEU A 310 5.79 14.79 22.82
N VAL A 311 4.48 15.00 22.70
CA VAL A 311 3.80 15.21 21.41
C VAL A 311 3.73 16.72 21.17
N THR A 312 4.32 17.20 20.08
CA THR A 312 4.39 18.63 19.78
C THR A 312 3.72 18.93 18.44
N GLU A 313 2.84 19.92 18.40
CA GLU A 313 2.23 20.38 17.15
C GLU A 313 3.29 21.09 16.31
N LEU A 314 3.52 20.58 15.11
CA LEU A 314 4.49 21.12 14.16
C LEU A 314 3.84 22.19 13.28
N TYR A 315 2.64 21.91 12.79
CA TYR A 315 1.92 22.73 11.83
C TYR A 315 0.42 22.42 11.89
N ARG A 316 -0.42 23.34 11.41
CA ARG A 316 -1.86 23.14 11.25
C ARG A 316 -2.30 23.61 9.87
N ASP A 317 -3.07 22.76 9.20
CA ASP A 317 -3.70 23.11 7.93
C ASP A 317 -4.52 24.39 8.06
N PRO A 318 -4.36 25.39 7.18
CA PRO A 318 -5.10 26.65 7.26
C PRO A 318 -6.62 26.49 7.12
N SER A 319 -7.08 25.37 6.55
CA SER A 319 -8.49 25.04 6.38
C SER A 319 -8.98 24.03 7.41
N GLU A 320 -8.13 23.64 8.37
CA GLU A 320 -8.37 22.56 9.34
C GLU A 320 -8.81 21.24 8.68
N ASP A 321 -8.39 21.03 7.43
CA ASP A 321 -8.75 19.86 6.65
C ASP A 321 -7.87 18.67 7.06
N ALA A 322 -8.50 17.51 7.26
CA ALA A 322 -7.85 16.31 7.75
C ALA A 322 -6.64 15.92 6.88
N ILE A 323 -5.50 15.62 7.52
CA ILE A 323 -4.24 15.28 6.84
C ILE A 323 -4.23 13.79 6.48
N THR A 324 -4.61 13.44 5.25
CA THR A 324 -4.84 12.04 4.82
C THR A 324 -3.64 11.40 4.13
N ALA A 325 -2.62 12.18 3.77
CA ALA A 325 -1.35 11.65 3.26
C ALA A 325 -0.20 12.56 3.70
N LEU A 326 0.96 11.97 4.03
CA LEU A 326 2.11 12.70 4.54
C LEU A 326 3.40 12.13 3.93
N SER A 327 4.32 13.01 3.57
CA SER A 327 5.65 12.67 3.08
C SER A 327 6.68 13.69 3.53
N VAL A 328 7.75 13.24 4.18
CA VAL A 328 8.84 14.06 4.72
C VAL A 328 10.11 13.80 3.92
N TYR A 329 10.72 14.87 3.41
CA TYR A 329 12.00 14.83 2.75
C TYR A 329 13.03 15.56 3.61
N LEU A 330 14.03 14.83 4.09
CA LEU A 330 15.20 15.38 4.76
C LEU A 330 16.32 15.44 3.73
N THR A 331 16.72 16.62 3.29
CA THR A 331 17.84 16.67 2.36
C THR A 331 19.15 16.33 3.11
N PRO A 332 20.11 15.68 2.45
CA PRO A 332 21.37 15.26 3.06
C PRO A 332 22.15 16.42 3.71
N LYS A 333 22.87 16.12 4.80
CA LYS A 333 23.78 17.07 5.49
C LYS A 333 24.98 17.39 4.61
N THR A 334 24.88 18.33 3.68
CA THR A 334 25.99 18.71 2.78
C THR A 334 26.59 20.08 3.02
N SER A 335 26.20 20.81 4.08
CA SER A 335 26.90 22.05 4.48
C SER A 335 26.53 22.46 5.91
N ASP A 336 27.32 23.36 6.49
CA ASP A 336 27.27 23.93 7.85
C ASP A 336 25.92 24.57 8.28
N SER A 337 24.85 24.37 7.52
CA SER A 337 23.56 25.04 7.63
C SER A 337 22.47 24.24 8.36
N GLY A 338 22.71 23.04 8.90
CA GLY A 338 21.72 22.31 9.70
C GLY A 338 20.67 21.49 8.92
N ASN A 339 19.77 20.81 9.64
CA ASN A 339 18.73 19.95 9.05
C ASN A 339 17.45 20.77 8.73
N TRP A 340 17.18 20.99 7.45
CA TRP A 340 15.85 21.34 6.91
C TRP A 340 14.84 20.20 7.06
N ILE A 341 13.56 20.58 7.10
CA ILE A 341 12.45 19.65 7.00
C ILE A 341 11.53 20.16 5.90
N GLU A 342 11.36 19.35 4.85
CA GLU A 342 10.39 19.59 3.78
C GLU A 342 9.28 18.56 3.93
N ILE A 343 8.03 19.01 4.08
CA ILE A 343 6.88 18.11 4.25
C ILE A 343 5.87 18.41 3.16
N ALA A 344 5.56 17.39 2.37
CA ALA A 344 4.40 17.40 1.50
C ALA A 344 3.26 16.66 2.21
N TYR A 345 2.05 17.23 2.20
CA TYR A 345 0.87 16.55 2.69
C TYR A 345 -0.33 16.73 1.77
N GLY A 346 -1.24 15.77 1.85
CA GLY A 346 -2.51 15.77 1.16
C GLY A 346 -3.67 15.79 2.15
N THR A 347 -4.80 16.36 1.75
CA THR A 347 -5.95 16.53 2.62
C THR A 347 -7.19 15.78 2.17
N SER A 348 -8.19 15.68 3.04
CA SER A 348 -9.45 15.00 2.74
C SER A 348 -10.29 15.68 1.65
N SER A 349 -10.15 17.00 1.45
CA SER A 349 -10.77 17.70 0.31
C SER A 349 -10.03 17.49 -1.03
N GLY A 350 -8.85 16.86 -1.04
CA GLY A 350 -8.04 16.69 -2.25
C GLY A 350 -7.00 17.79 -2.46
N THR A 351 -6.74 18.63 -1.46
CA THR A 351 -5.69 19.65 -1.54
C THR A 351 -4.34 19.02 -1.25
N VAL A 352 -3.32 19.40 -2.02
CA VAL A 352 -1.92 19.03 -1.78
C VAL A 352 -1.15 20.28 -1.36
N ARG A 353 -0.33 20.19 -0.31
CA ARG A 353 0.45 21.31 0.20
C ARG A 353 1.88 20.87 0.48
N VAL A 354 2.79 21.83 0.37
CA VAL A 354 4.19 21.66 0.79
C VAL A 354 4.49 22.74 1.81
N ILE A 355 5.00 22.32 2.98
CA ILE A 355 5.53 23.20 4.02
C ILE A 355 7.03 22.97 4.14
N VAL A 356 7.76 24.03 4.44
CA VAL A 356 9.22 24.00 4.56
C VAL A 356 9.65 24.67 5.85
N GLN A 357 10.67 24.12 6.50
CA GLN A 357 11.33 24.76 7.63
C GLN A 357 12.80 24.98 7.31
N HIS A 358 13.19 26.25 7.20
CA HIS A 358 14.57 26.62 6.98
C HIS A 358 15.35 26.66 8.31
N PRO A 359 16.63 26.28 8.31
CA PRO A 359 17.48 26.33 9.51
C PRO A 359 17.67 27.74 10.09
N GLU A 360 17.62 28.77 9.24
CA GLU A 360 17.71 30.18 9.67
C GLU A 360 16.44 30.65 10.41
N THR A 361 15.35 29.89 10.32
CA THR A 361 14.06 30.16 10.97
C THR A 361 13.76 29.18 12.10
N VAL A 362 14.77 28.53 12.71
CA VAL A 362 14.61 27.61 13.85
C VAL A 362 14.08 28.39 15.06
N GLY A 363 12.76 28.52 15.12
CA GLY A 363 12.03 29.37 16.09
C GLY A 363 10.66 29.80 15.53
N SER A 364 10.57 29.98 14.22
CA SER A 364 9.30 30.01 13.49
C SER A 364 9.01 28.58 13.00
N GLY A 365 7.82 28.06 13.27
CA GLY A 365 7.41 26.75 12.76
C GLY A 365 7.45 26.69 11.22
N PRO A 366 7.32 25.49 10.61
CA PRO A 366 7.28 25.34 9.17
C PRO A 366 6.27 26.28 8.50
N GLN A 367 6.64 26.82 7.34
CA GLN A 367 5.82 27.77 6.59
C GLN A 367 5.24 27.10 5.35
N LEU A 368 4.02 27.51 4.97
CA LEU A 368 3.38 27.08 3.73
C LEU A 368 4.17 27.61 2.53
N PHE A 369 4.73 26.69 1.76
CA PHE A 369 5.49 27.00 0.55
C PHE A 369 4.57 27.04 -0.68
N GLN A 370 3.78 25.97 -0.90
CA GLN A 370 2.93 25.87 -2.09
C GLN A 370 1.66 25.09 -1.80
N THR A 371 0.55 25.50 -2.42
CA THR A 371 -0.73 24.79 -2.42
C THR A 371 -1.10 24.39 -3.85
N PHE A 372 -1.54 23.15 -4.02
CA PHE A 372 -2.03 22.59 -5.27
C PHE A 372 -3.45 22.06 -5.06
N SER A 373 -4.43 22.71 -5.68
CA SER A 373 -5.84 22.32 -5.61
C SER A 373 -6.24 21.54 -6.86
N VAL A 374 -5.68 20.33 -7.01
CA VAL A 374 -5.84 19.53 -8.25
C VAL A 374 -6.78 18.34 -8.12
N HIS A 375 -6.89 17.72 -6.93
CA HIS A 375 -7.78 16.59 -6.72
C HIS A 375 -9.13 17.07 -6.20
N ARG A 376 -10.18 16.29 -6.49
CA ARG A 376 -11.55 16.53 -6.01
C ARG A 376 -12.01 15.46 -5.01
N SER A 377 -11.08 14.65 -4.54
CA SER A 377 -11.29 13.53 -3.64
C SER A 377 -10.10 13.42 -2.70
N PRO A 378 -10.25 12.78 -1.52
CA PRO A 378 -9.17 12.68 -0.54
C PRO A 378 -7.86 12.22 -1.15
N VAL A 379 -6.76 12.90 -0.81
CA VAL A 379 -5.43 12.45 -1.20
C VAL A 379 -5.05 11.24 -0.34
N THR A 380 -4.76 10.11 -0.95
CA THR A 380 -4.49 8.84 -0.25
C THR A 380 -3.01 8.53 -0.16
N LYS A 381 -2.21 9.03 -1.09
CA LYS A 381 -0.75 8.88 -1.09
C LYS A 381 -0.08 10.16 -1.56
N ILE A 382 1.07 10.47 -0.99
CA ILE A 382 1.91 11.58 -1.41
C ILE A 382 3.38 11.18 -1.27
N MET A 383 4.23 11.62 -2.19
CA MET A 383 5.66 11.36 -2.17
C MET A 383 6.41 12.59 -2.64
N LEU A 384 7.24 13.12 -1.75
CA LEU A 384 8.20 14.17 -2.03
C LEU A 384 9.59 13.55 -2.18
N SER A 385 10.20 13.79 -3.35
CA SER A 385 11.52 13.31 -3.76
C SER A 385 12.41 14.49 -4.17
N GLU A 386 13.67 14.22 -4.49
CA GLU A 386 14.63 15.21 -4.99
C GLU A 386 14.17 15.87 -6.31
N LYS A 387 13.37 15.16 -7.12
CA LYS A 387 12.99 15.63 -8.46
C LYS A 387 11.49 15.85 -8.64
N HIS A 388 10.67 15.17 -7.85
CA HIS A 388 9.23 15.16 -8.06
C HIS A 388 8.43 15.26 -6.76
N LEU A 389 7.28 15.90 -6.87
CA LEU A 389 6.16 15.76 -5.94
C LEU A 389 5.11 14.91 -6.65
N ILE A 390 4.66 13.84 -6.00
CA ILE A 390 3.65 12.93 -6.53
C ILE A 390 2.50 12.88 -5.54
N SER A 391 1.27 12.90 -6.04
CA SER A 391 0.07 12.73 -5.22
C SER A 391 -0.90 11.78 -5.91
N VAL A 392 -1.61 10.99 -5.12
CA VAL A 392 -2.65 10.05 -5.56
C VAL A 392 -3.91 10.35 -4.77
N CYS A 393 -5.07 10.43 -5.41
CA CYS A 393 -6.35 10.55 -4.72
C CYS A 393 -7.22 9.30 -4.83
N ALA A 394 -8.22 9.23 -3.95
CA ALA A 394 -9.17 8.12 -3.87
C ALA A 394 -10.03 7.93 -5.14
N ASP A 395 -10.14 8.94 -6.01
CA ASP A 395 -10.88 8.78 -7.28
C ASP A 395 -10.05 7.99 -8.30
N ASN A 396 -10.28 6.67 -8.35
CA ASN A 396 -9.65 5.75 -9.31
C ASN A 396 -8.11 5.85 -9.34
N ASN A 397 -7.49 6.06 -8.17
CA ASN A 397 -6.05 6.28 -8.02
C ASN A 397 -5.51 7.31 -9.02
N HIS A 398 -6.19 8.46 -9.12
CA HIS A 398 -5.74 9.54 -9.99
C HIS A 398 -4.43 10.13 -9.46
N VAL A 399 -3.39 10.04 -10.28
CA VAL A 399 -2.04 10.51 -9.99
C VAL A 399 -1.83 11.89 -10.59
N ARG A 400 -1.20 12.77 -9.82
CA ARG A 400 -0.63 14.05 -10.27
C ARG A 400 0.82 14.14 -9.87
N THR A 401 1.66 14.52 -10.82
CA THR A 401 3.10 14.69 -10.61
C THR A 401 3.54 16.10 -11.00
N TRP A 402 4.41 16.70 -10.19
CA TRP A 402 5.09 17.96 -10.46
C TRP A 402 6.60 17.75 -10.40
N THR A 403 7.33 18.47 -11.26
CA THR A 403 8.78 18.62 -11.12
C THR A 403 9.08 19.61 -10.01
N VAL A 404 9.99 19.25 -9.12
CA VAL A 404 10.44 20.08 -8.01
C VAL A 404 11.83 20.63 -8.35
N THR A 405 11.94 21.94 -8.46
CA THR A 405 13.21 22.62 -8.72
C THR A 405 13.92 22.87 -7.40
N ARG A 406 15.22 22.57 -7.32
CA ARG A 406 16.03 22.85 -6.14
C ARG A 406 17.15 23.84 -6.41
N PHE A 407 17.35 24.77 -5.49
CA PHE A 407 18.47 25.72 -5.48
C PHE A 407 19.30 25.50 -4.22
N ARG A 408 20.58 25.13 -4.40
CA ARG A 408 21.49 24.75 -3.30
C ARG A 408 20.88 23.65 -2.40
N GLY A 409 20.18 22.71 -3.05
CA GLY A 409 19.46 21.60 -2.40
C GLY A 409 18.11 21.96 -1.79
N MET A 410 17.72 23.24 -1.72
CA MET A 410 16.42 23.67 -1.17
C MET A 410 15.38 23.66 -2.26
N ILE A 411 14.13 23.29 -1.97
CA ILE A 411 13.03 23.60 -2.88
C ILE A 411 13.05 25.09 -3.21
N SER A 412 13.18 25.41 -4.50
CA SER A 412 13.24 26.79 -4.97
C SER A 412 11.84 27.38 -5.04
N THR A 413 11.68 28.60 -4.53
CA THR A 413 10.45 29.41 -4.71
C THR A 413 10.34 29.96 -6.13
N GLN A 414 11.45 30.05 -6.87
CA GLN A 414 11.49 30.62 -8.21
C GLN A 414 12.48 29.86 -9.11
N PRO A 415 12.02 29.16 -10.15
CA PRO A 415 10.62 28.82 -10.43
C PRO A 415 10.07 27.83 -9.39
N GLY A 416 8.81 28.00 -8.98
CA GLY A 416 8.10 27.01 -8.16
C GLY A 416 7.87 25.69 -8.89
N SER A 417 7.26 24.72 -8.22
CA SER A 417 7.05 23.38 -8.78
C SER A 417 6.18 23.43 -10.05
N THR A 418 6.59 22.73 -11.11
CA THR A 418 5.92 22.75 -12.42
C THR A 418 5.12 21.47 -12.65
N PRO A 419 3.87 21.53 -13.14
CA PRO A 419 3.10 20.33 -13.46
C PRO A 419 3.81 19.48 -14.52
N LEU A 420 3.88 18.17 -14.28
CA LEU A 420 4.55 17.21 -15.17
C LEU A 420 3.55 16.27 -15.85
N THR A 421 2.81 15.46 -15.08
CA THR A 421 1.86 14.48 -15.64
C THR A 421 0.59 14.29 -14.80
N SER A 422 -0.39 13.65 -15.43
CA SER A 422 -1.67 13.29 -14.85
C SER A 422 -2.19 12.00 -15.49
N PHE A 423 -2.40 10.96 -14.69
CA PHE A 423 -2.85 9.66 -15.19
C PHE A 423 -3.58 8.88 -14.08
N LYS A 424 -4.27 7.79 -14.44
CA LYS A 424 -4.97 6.93 -13.48
C LYS A 424 -4.29 5.56 -13.39
N ILE A 425 -4.32 4.95 -12.21
CA ILE A 425 -3.84 3.59 -11.97
C ILE A 425 -5.03 2.71 -11.64
N LEU A 426 -5.52 1.99 -12.65
CA LEU A 426 -6.69 1.13 -12.53
C LEU A 426 -6.35 -0.15 -11.75
N SER A 427 -7.19 -0.54 -10.80
CA SER A 427 -7.12 -1.84 -10.14
C SER A 427 -8.52 -2.46 -10.15
N LEU A 428 -8.61 -3.76 -10.41
CA LEU A 428 -9.84 -4.54 -10.28
C LEU A 428 -9.91 -5.29 -8.94
N ASP A 429 -8.92 -5.13 -8.05
CA ASP A 429 -8.96 -5.69 -6.70
C ASP A 429 -10.05 -4.99 -5.86
N ASP A 430 -10.79 -5.75 -5.05
CA ASP A 430 -11.66 -5.20 -4.03
C ASP A 430 -10.83 -4.43 -2.98
N ILE A 431 -11.38 -3.31 -2.49
CA ILE A 431 -10.71 -2.38 -1.56
C ILE A 431 -10.22 -3.10 -0.28
N ASP A 432 -10.88 -4.18 0.10
CA ASP A 432 -10.62 -4.96 1.32
C ASP A 432 -9.54 -6.06 1.15
N GLY A 433 -9.05 -6.30 -0.08
CA GLY A 433 -8.03 -7.31 -0.39
C GLY A 433 -8.47 -8.77 -0.17
N HIS A 434 -7.58 -9.72 -0.47
CA HIS A 434 -7.84 -11.15 -0.22
C HIS A 434 -7.72 -11.45 1.29
N GLY A 435 -8.82 -11.88 1.91
CA GLY A 435 -8.86 -12.28 3.32
C GLY A 435 -8.73 -11.13 4.32
N GLY A 436 -9.12 -9.90 3.97
CA GLY A 436 -9.20 -8.76 4.91
C GLY A 436 -7.87 -8.05 5.24
N CYS A 437 -6.80 -8.31 4.48
CA CYS A 437 -5.52 -7.61 4.65
C CYS A 437 -5.23 -6.69 3.45
N ALA A 438 -5.47 -5.39 3.63
CA ALA A 438 -5.20 -4.36 2.64
C ALA A 438 -3.70 -4.05 2.42
N ALA A 439 -2.80 -4.55 3.28
CA ALA A 439 -1.36 -4.24 3.19
C ALA A 439 -0.71 -4.73 1.88
N GLY A 440 -1.30 -5.70 1.19
CA GLY A 440 -0.80 -6.27 -0.08
C GLY A 440 -1.42 -5.68 -1.35
N THR A 441 -2.32 -4.70 -1.25
CA THR A 441 -2.99 -4.05 -2.40
C THR A 441 -2.49 -2.63 -2.65
N GLU A 442 -1.53 -2.15 -1.85
CA GLU A 442 -0.95 -0.84 -2.04
C GLU A 442 -0.17 -0.76 -3.37
N ILE A 443 -0.36 0.34 -4.09
CA ILE A 443 0.23 0.54 -5.42
C ILE A 443 1.51 1.40 -5.42
N GLY A 444 1.87 2.00 -4.28
CA GLY A 444 2.99 2.92 -4.14
C GLY A 444 2.60 4.41 -4.10
N PRO A 445 3.51 5.34 -4.45
CA PRO A 445 4.80 5.08 -5.12
C PRO A 445 5.85 4.47 -4.19
N TYR A 446 6.70 3.62 -4.75
CA TYR A 446 7.80 2.92 -4.10
C TYR A 446 9.15 3.35 -4.68
N GLY A 447 10.18 3.35 -3.84
CA GLY A 447 11.57 3.68 -4.19
C GLY A 447 12.20 4.61 -3.16
N GLU A 448 13.50 4.85 -3.27
CA GLU A 448 14.18 5.83 -2.44
C GLU A 448 13.96 7.26 -2.93
N ARG A 449 13.90 8.23 -2.01
CA ARG A 449 13.52 9.62 -2.30
C ARG A 449 14.47 10.34 -3.28
N ASP A 450 15.69 9.82 -3.44
CA ASP A 450 16.71 10.36 -4.36
C ASP A 450 16.75 9.58 -5.70
N GLU A 451 15.99 8.49 -5.78
CA GLU A 451 15.97 7.58 -6.93
C GLU A 451 14.66 7.64 -7.71
N GLN A 452 14.53 6.75 -8.69
CA GLN A 452 13.34 6.60 -9.50
C GLN A 452 12.23 5.93 -8.70
N GLN A 453 11.11 6.64 -8.60
CA GLN A 453 9.91 6.18 -7.93
C GLN A 453 9.00 5.45 -8.92
N VAL A 454 8.38 4.36 -8.48
CA VAL A 454 7.51 3.52 -9.32
C VAL A 454 6.21 3.18 -8.63
N PHE A 455 5.17 2.95 -9.41
CA PHE A 455 3.94 2.32 -8.98
C PHE A 455 3.97 0.84 -9.38
N ILE A 456 3.46 -0.02 -8.50
CA ILE A 456 3.25 -1.43 -8.77
C ILE A 456 1.75 -1.65 -8.89
N GLN A 457 1.30 -2.05 -10.06
CA GLN A 457 -0.10 -2.19 -10.40
C GLN A 457 -0.41 -3.66 -10.67
N ARG A 458 -1.24 -4.25 -9.82
CA ARG A 458 -1.94 -5.50 -10.11
C ARG A 458 -3.31 -5.15 -10.71
N VAL A 459 -3.46 -5.40 -12.00
CA VAL A 459 -4.68 -4.99 -12.73
C VAL A 459 -5.83 -5.96 -12.47
N VAL A 460 -5.54 -7.26 -12.49
CA VAL A 460 -6.53 -8.33 -12.36
C VAL A 460 -6.24 -9.11 -11.06
N PRO A 461 -7.25 -9.38 -10.21
CA PRO A 461 -7.11 -10.30 -9.09
C PRO A 461 -6.50 -11.64 -9.51
N ASP A 462 -5.71 -12.25 -8.63
CA ASP A 462 -5.12 -13.59 -8.82
C ASP A 462 -4.21 -13.77 -10.05
N THR A 463 -3.80 -12.67 -10.70
CA THR A 463 -2.85 -12.72 -11.81
C THR A 463 -1.41 -12.95 -11.30
N ASP A 464 -0.61 -13.59 -12.15
CA ASP A 464 0.84 -13.68 -12.04
C ASP A 464 1.57 -12.46 -12.63
N LYS A 465 0.84 -11.48 -13.21
CA LYS A 465 1.40 -10.31 -13.87
C LYS A 465 1.28 -9.03 -13.04
N LEU A 466 2.40 -8.37 -12.80
CA LEU A 466 2.45 -7.03 -12.24
C LEU A 466 2.93 -6.03 -13.29
N TYR A 467 2.33 -4.84 -13.28
CA TYR A 467 2.75 -3.71 -14.08
C TYR A 467 3.55 -2.75 -13.22
N VAL A 468 4.79 -2.50 -13.61
CA VAL A 468 5.58 -1.40 -13.04
C VAL A 468 5.29 -0.16 -13.86
N ARG A 469 5.06 0.98 -13.22
CA ARG A 469 4.92 2.26 -13.91
C ARG A 469 5.80 3.31 -13.26
N LEU A 470 6.45 4.15 -14.06
CA LEU A 470 7.17 5.29 -13.53
C LEU A 470 6.18 6.26 -12.87
N SER A 471 6.43 6.67 -11.63
CA SER A 471 5.56 7.65 -10.97
C SER A 471 5.68 9.05 -11.57
N SER A 472 6.80 9.32 -12.27
CA SER A 472 7.05 10.59 -12.92
C SER A 472 6.14 10.84 -14.13
N ASN A 473 5.85 9.80 -14.91
CA ASN A 473 5.16 9.95 -16.20
C ASN A 473 4.14 8.85 -16.55
N GLY A 474 3.98 7.83 -15.71
CA GLY A 474 3.03 6.74 -15.89
C GLY A 474 3.41 5.72 -16.97
N LYS A 475 4.59 5.84 -17.59
CA LYS A 475 5.08 4.85 -18.57
C LYS A 475 5.36 3.51 -17.89
N ARG A 476 4.99 2.44 -18.57
CA ARG A 476 5.25 1.05 -18.18
C ARG A 476 6.68 0.63 -18.49
#